data_AF-A0A1M4WNS1-F1
#
_entry.id   AF-A0A1M4WNS1-F1
#
_cell.length_a   1.000
_cell.length_b   1.000
_cell.length_c   1.000
_cell.angle_alpha   90.00
_cell.angle_beta   90.00
_cell.angle_gamma   90.00
#
_symmetry.space_group_name_H-M   'P 1'
#
loop_
_entity.id
_entity.type
_entity.pdbx_description
1 polymer ?
#
loop_
_entity_poly.entity_id
_entity_poly.type
_entity_poly.pdbx_seq_one_letter_code
_entity_poly.pdbx_strand_id
1 'polypeptide(L)' 'MTVKIITDSTSYIPEHIRKELDIRVLSLYVSFPDESIKETDIRNEWYFSLS' A
#
# COMPACT_ATOMS: atom_id res chain seq x y z
N MET A 1 4.58 28.28 4.65
CA MET A 1 3.85 27.36 3.75
C MET A 1 4.26 25.96 4.12
N THR A 2 3.33 25.08 4.50
CA THR A 2 3.66 23.73 4.98
C THR A 2 3.41 22.73 3.86
N VAL A 3 4.44 21.95 3.48
CA VAL A 3 4.33 20.89 2.47
C VAL A 3 4.05 19.57 3.17
N LYS A 4 3.17 18.74 2.61
CA LYS A 4 2.89 17.36 3.05
C LYS A 4 3.19 16.41 1.90
N ILE A 5 3.78 15.26 2.22
CA ILE A 5 4.07 14.21 1.24
C ILE A 5 3.01 13.11 1.36
N ILE A 6 2.45 12.74 0.22
CA ILE A 6 1.50 11.65 0.06
C ILE A 6 2.02 10.78 -1.07
N THR A 7 1.98 9.47 -0.90
CA THR A 7 2.32 8.46 -1.90
C THR A 7 1.31 7.32 -1.86
N ASP A 8 1.48 6.32 -2.73
CA ASP A 8 0.65 5.11 -2.75
C ASP A 8 1.42 3.87 -2.26
N SER A 9 0.71 2.73 -2.18
CA SER A 9 1.27 1.46 -1.69
C SER A 9 2.43 0.92 -2.53
N THR A 10 2.54 1.30 -3.81
CA THR A 10 3.49 0.72 -4.75
C THR A 10 4.91 1.28 -4.62
N SER A 11 5.10 2.31 -3.78
CA SER A 11 6.42 2.89 -3.52
C SER A 11 7.27 2.08 -2.53
N TYR A 12 6.70 1.05 -1.88
CA TYR A 12 7.37 0.15 -0.95
C TYR A 12 8.20 0.83 0.17
N ILE A 13 7.83 2.07 0.56
CA ILE A 13 8.58 2.81 1.58
C ILE A 13 8.41 2.12 2.95
N PRO A 14 9.53 1.76 3.63
CA PRO A 14 9.47 1.12 4.94
C PRO A 14 8.65 1.93 5.95
N GLU A 15 7.88 1.23 6.80
CA GLU A 15 6.97 1.87 7.77
C GLU A 15 7.69 2.85 8.72
N HIS A 16 8.91 2.51 9.15
CA HIS A 16 9.69 3.37 10.04
C HIS A 16 10.01 4.73 9.40
N ILE A 17 10.42 4.75 8.12
CA ILE A 17 10.68 5.98 7.36
C ILE A 17 9.40 6.80 7.20
N ARG A 18 8.28 6.15 6.88
CA ARG A 18 6.98 6.83 6.72
C ARG A 18 6.54 7.54 8.00
N LYS A 19 6.74 6.88 9.16
CA LYS A 19 6.43 7.45 10.47
C LYS A 19 7.37 8.60 10.84
N GLU A 20 8.67 8.44 10.60
CA GLU A 20 9.69 9.46 10.89
C GLU A 20 9.46 10.75 10.09
N LEU A 21 9.08 10.63 8.81
CA LEU A 21 8.93 11.75 7.89
C LEU A 21 7.49 12.24 7.71
N ASP A 22 6.53 11.68 8.45
CA ASP A 22 5.08 11.96 8.30
C ASP A 22 4.57 11.84 6.85
N ILE A 23 4.99 10.76 6.18
CA ILE A 23 4.56 10.41 4.82
C ILE A 23 3.26 9.61 4.91
N ARG A 24 2.21 10.10 4.25
CA ARG A 24 0.93 9.39 4.17
C ARG A 24 0.90 8.46 2.96
N VAL A 25 0.33 7.27 3.15
CA VAL A 25 0.18 6.27 2.08
C VAL A 25 -1.31 6.04 1.81
N LEU A 26 -1.67 6.06 0.53
CA LEU A 26 -2.96 5.62 0.03
C LEU A 26 -2.81 4.23 -0.59
N SER A 27 -3.46 3.21 -0.03
CA SER A 27 -3.40 1.87 -0.61
C SER A 27 -4.16 1.83 -1.94
N LEU A 28 -3.53 1.24 -2.95
CA LEU A 28 -4.23 0.75 -4.12
C LEU A 28 -4.98 -0.55 -3.80
N TYR A 29 -5.75 -1.03 -4.77
CA TYR A 29 -6.51 -2.26 -4.68
C TYR A 29 -6.09 -3.25 -5.77
N VAL A 30 -6.08 -4.52 -5.43
CA VAL A 30 -6.04 -5.64 -6.37
C VAL A 30 -7.49 -6.07 -6.60
N SER A 31 -7.90 -6.14 -7.87
CA SER A 31 -9.27 -6.53 -8.24
C SER A 31 -9.27 -7.92 -8.87
N PHE A 32 -10.03 -8.82 -8.27
CA PHE A 32 -10.39 -10.14 -8.76
C PHE A 32 -11.83 -10.09 -9.32
N PRO A 33 -12.31 -11.12 -10.03
CA PRO A 33 -13.66 -11.12 -10.60
C PRO A 33 -14.78 -10.88 -9.58
N ASP A 34 -14.63 -11.43 -8.36
CA ASP A 34 -15.69 -11.40 -7.32
C ASP A 34 -15.37 -10.46 -6.15
N GLU A 35 -14.14 -9.96 -6.04
CA GLU A 35 -13.72 -9.12 -4.92
C GLU A 35 -12.60 -8.13 -5.27
N SER A 36 -12.52 -7.03 -4.51
CA SER A 36 -11.40 -6.10 -4.54
C SER A 36 -10.82 -5.97 -3.14
N ILE A 37 -9.50 -6.08 -3.05
CA ILE A 37 -8.78 -6.11 -1.78
C ILE A 37 -7.73 -5.01 -1.80
N LYS A 38 -7.56 -4.27 -0.71
CA LYS A 38 -6.45 -3.32 -0.59
C LYS A 38 -5.13 -4.08 -0.68
N GLU A 39 -4.19 -3.55 -1.46
CA GLU A 39 -2.83 -4.10 -1.58
C GLU A 39 -2.15 -4.24 -0.21
N THR A 40 -2.38 -3.31 0.72
CA THR A 40 -1.82 -3.39 2.08
C THR A 40 -2.42 -4.49 2.96
N ASP A 41 -3.57 -5.02 2.58
CA ASP A 41 -4.33 -5.99 3.36
C ASP A 41 -4.15 -7.43 2.83
N ILE A 42 -3.47 -7.59 1.69
CA ILE A 42 -3.12 -8.87 1.07
C ILE A 42 -1.65 -9.21 1.35
N ARG A 43 -1.38 -10.45 1.77
CA ARG A 43 -0.01 -10.97 1.88
C ARG A 43 0.45 -11.53 0.54
N ASN A 44 1.72 -11.31 0.21
CA ASN A 44 2.31 -11.79 -1.04
C ASN A 44 2.17 -13.31 -1.21
N GLU A 45 2.36 -14.09 -0.14
CA GLU A 45 2.23 -15.55 -0.20
C GLU A 45 0.80 -15.98 -0.57
N TRP A 46 -0.20 -15.24 -0.07
CA TRP A 46 -1.59 -15.49 -0.42
C TRP A 46 -1.89 -15.07 -1.86
N TYR A 47 -1.42 -13.89 -2.29
CA TYR A 47 -1.57 -13.42 -3.66
C TYR A 47 -1.03 -14.41 -4.69
N PHE A 48 0.21 -14.89 -4.50
CA PHE A 48 0.83 -15.84 -5.43
C PHE A 48 0.20 -17.24 -5.40
N SER A 49 -0.58 -17.59 -4.36
CA SER A 49 -1.33 -18.85 -4.34
C SER A 49 -2.60 -18.84 -5.20
N LEU A 50 -3.04 -17.66 -5.65
CA LEU A 50 -4.22 -17.46 -6.50
C LEU A 50 -3.87 -17.47 -8.01
N SER A 51 -2.58 -17.53 -8.36
CA SER A 51 -2.04 -17.43 -9.73
C SER A 51 -1.76 -18.79 -10.37
#